data_AF-A0A8X7RSA6-F1
#
_entry.id   AF-A0A8X7RSA6-F1
#
_cell.length_a   1.000
_cell.length_b   1.000
_cell.length_c   1.000
_cell.angle_alpha   90.00
_cell.angle_beta   90.00
_cell.angle_gamma   90.00
#
_symmetry.space_group_name_H-M   'P 1'
#
loop_
_entity.id
_entity.type
_entity.pdbx_description
1 polymer ?
#
loop_
_entity_poly.entity_id
_entity_poly.type
_entity_poly.pdbx_seq_one_letter_code
_entity_poly.pdbx_strand_id
1 'polypeptide(L)' 'MSHAIKCLFYEQGVSPAIVEIDQYMYGKDIERALARLGCSPQVPVVFIGGKLIGTATTVMTLHLDGSLKRLLKEAGALWL' A
#
# COMPACT_ATOMS: atom_id res chain seq x y z
N MET A 1 8.11 3.92 8.56
CA MET A 1 6.69 3.50 8.59
C MET A 1 6.33 2.35 7.63
N SER A 2 7.18 1.96 6.68
CA SER A 2 6.89 0.81 5.79
C SER A 2 6.59 -0.50 6.57
N HIS A 3 7.34 -0.78 7.64
CA HIS A 3 7.11 -1.94 8.51
C HIS A 3 5.69 -1.98 9.13
N ALA A 4 5.16 -0.84 9.57
CA ALA A 4 3.82 -0.78 10.16
C ALA A 4 2.73 -1.16 9.16
N ILE A 5 2.84 -0.69 7.91
CA ILE A 5 1.92 -1.06 6.85
C ILE A 5 2.04 -2.54 6.50
N LYS A 6 3.26 -3.10 6.44
CA LYS A 6 3.46 -4.55 6.24
C LYS A 6 2.77 -5.37 7.33
N CYS A 7 3.03 -5.03 8.61
CA CYS A 7 2.38 -5.68 9.75
C CYS A 7 0.86 -5.59 9.66
N LEU A 8 0.32 -4.40 9.38
CA LEU A 8 -1.12 -4.19 9.23
C LEU A 8 -1.73 -5.19 8.23
N PHE A 9 -1.16 -5.33 7.04
CA PHE A 9 -1.69 -6.27 6.03
C PHE A 9 -1.59 -7.73 6.48
N TYR A 10 -0.47 -8.15 7.07
CA TYR A 10 -0.33 -9.50 7.61
C TYR A 10 -1.32 -9.80 8.75
N GLU A 11 -1.55 -8.83 9.64
CA GLU A 11 -2.53 -8.96 10.74
C GLU A 11 -3.97 -9.06 10.24
N GLN A 12 -4.28 -8.52 9.05
CA GLN A 12 -5.57 -8.76 8.39
C GLN A 12 -5.66 -10.16 7.72
N GLY A 13 -4.59 -10.97 7.75
CA GLY A 13 -4.54 -12.26 7.05
C GLY A 13 -4.27 -12.14 5.55
N VAL A 14 -3.74 -11.01 5.09
CA VAL A 14 -3.41 -10.77 3.68
C VAL A 14 -1.90 -10.95 3.46
N SER A 15 -1.53 -11.55 2.33
CA SER A 15 -0.12 -11.67 1.91
C SER A 15 0.17 -10.69 0.76
N PRO A 16 0.60 -9.45 1.04
CA PRO A 16 0.89 -8.46 0.01
C PRO A 16 2.20 -8.77 -0.73
N ALA A 17 2.26 -8.42 -2.01
CA ALA A 17 3.53 -8.31 -2.72
C ALA A 17 4.28 -7.06 -2.22
N ILE A 18 5.54 -7.23 -1.79
CA ILE A 18 6.38 -6.15 -1.27
C ILE A 18 7.46 -5.80 -2.30
N VAL A 19 7.53 -4.51 -2.66
CA VAL A 19 8.55 -3.97 -3.57
C VAL A 19 9.43 -3.00 -2.77
N GLU A 20 10.66 -3.42 -2.49
CA GLU A 20 11.68 -2.59 -1.81
C GLU A 20 12.39 -1.71 -2.83
N ILE A 21 11.87 -0.50 -3.05
CA ILE A 21 12.29 0.41 -4.13
C ILE A 21 13.79 0.77 -4.05
N ASP A 22 14.34 0.84 -2.85
CA ASP A 22 15.75 1.13 -2.57
C ASP A 22 16.71 0.04 -3.08
N GLN A 23 16.20 -1.17 -3.37
CA GLN A 23 16.98 -2.28 -3.89
C GLN A 23 16.99 -2.35 -5.43
N TYR A 24 16.23 -1.49 -6.12
CA TYR A 24 16.18 -1.45 -7.58
C TYR A 24 17.12 -0.39 -8.16
N MET A 25 17.82 -0.73 -9.25
CA MET A 25 18.66 0.21 -9.99
C MET A 25 17.89 1.46 -10.47
N TYR A 26 16.61 1.31 -10.77
CA TYR A 26 15.70 2.38 -11.20
C TYR A 26 14.79 2.90 -10.06
N GLY A 27 15.15 2.66 -8.80
CA GLY A 27 14.33 3.04 -7.64
C GLY A 27 13.97 4.53 -7.60
N LYS A 28 14.93 5.41 -7.92
CA LYS A 28 14.70 6.87 -7.99
C LYS A 28 13.66 7.27 -9.05
N ASP A 29 13.60 6.55 -10.16
CA ASP A 29 12.61 6.83 -11.21
C ASP A 29 11.22 6.37 -10.78
N ILE A 30 11.12 5.27 -10.02
CA ILE A 30 9.87 4.86 -9.37
C ILE A 30 9.42 5.94 -8.37
N GLU A 31 10.30 6.40 -7.48
CA GLU A 31 9.96 7.46 -6.50
C GLU A 31 9.47 8.73 -7.20
N ARG A 32 10.12 9.15 -8.28
CA ARG A 32 9.68 10.30 -9.09
C ARG A 32 8.31 10.08 -9.72
N ALA A 33 8.03 8.87 -10.22
CA ALA A 33 6.72 8.54 -10.76
C ALA A 33 5.64 8.59 -9.67
N LEU A 34 5.92 8.03 -8.48
CA LEU A 34 5.02 8.09 -7.32
C LEU A 34 4.76 9.54 -6.87
N ALA A 35 5.80 10.38 -6.86
CA ALA A 35 5.66 11.80 -6.56
C ALA A 35 4.75 12.52 -7.56
N ARG A 36 4.86 12.20 -8.86
CA ARG A 36 3.97 12.74 -9.91
C ARG A 36 2.52 12.27 -9.77
N LEU A 37 2.30 11.11 -9.16
CA LEU A 37 0.97 10.61 -8.78
C LEU A 37 0.43 11.23 -7.48
N GLY A 38 1.14 12.21 -6.90
CA GLY A 38 0.72 12.90 -5.67
C GLY A 38 1.04 12.15 -4.38
N CYS A 39 1.85 11.10 -4.43
CA CYS A 39 2.25 10.36 -3.22
C CYS A 39 3.36 11.12 -2.48
N SER A 40 3.05 11.63 -1.29
CA SER A 40 4.01 12.26 -0.38
C SER A 40 3.75 11.81 1.06
N PRO A 41 4.70 11.15 1.75
CA PRO A 41 5.97 10.65 1.20
C PRO A 41 5.76 9.55 0.14
N GLN A 42 6.75 9.33 -0.73
CA GLN A 42 6.68 8.36 -1.83
C GLN A 42 6.67 6.91 -1.36
N VAL A 43 7.06 6.64 -0.11
CA VAL A 43 7.02 5.30 0.48
C VAL A 43 6.50 5.31 1.93
N PRO A 44 5.71 4.30 2.34
CA PRO A 44 5.13 3.25 1.48
C PRO A 44 3.96 3.79 0.65
N VAL A 45 3.79 3.24 -0.56
CA VAL A 45 2.59 3.43 -1.41
C VAL A 45 1.93 2.08 -1.62
N VAL A 46 0.61 2.05 -1.49
CA VAL A 46 -0.18 0.81 -1.54
C VAL A 46 -1.09 0.81 -2.76
N PHE A 47 -1.13 -0.33 -3.43
CA PHE A 47 -2.07 -0.65 -4.48
C PHE A 47 -2.93 -1.83 -4.05
N ILE A 48 -4.24 -1.79 -4.33
CA ILE A 48 -5.19 -2.87 -4.06
C ILE A 48 -6.02 -3.11 -5.31
N GLY A 49 -6.11 -4.36 -5.78
CA GLY A 49 -6.84 -4.70 -7.01
C GLY A 49 -6.35 -3.94 -8.24
N GLY A 50 -5.04 -3.63 -8.30
CA GLY A 50 -4.43 -2.84 -9.38
C GLY A 50 -4.66 -1.32 -9.31
N LYS A 51 -5.35 -0.81 -8.28
CA LYS A 51 -5.64 0.62 -8.10
C LYS A 51 -4.73 1.25 -7.06
N LEU A 52 -4.26 2.47 -7.31
CA LEU A 52 -3.51 3.27 -6.34
C LEU A 52 -4.44 3.66 -5.18
N ILE A 53 -4.12 3.23 -3.96
CA ILE A 53 -4.84 3.59 -2.74
C ILE A 53 -4.21 4.80 -2.06
N GLY A 54 -2.88 4.88 -2.08
CA GLY A 54 -2.15 6.05 -1.59
C GLY A 54 -1.05 5.67 -0.61
N THR A 55 -0.67 6.65 0.23
CA THR A 55 0.43 6.52 1.19
C THR A 55 -0.02 5.85 2.49
N ALA A 56 0.91 5.67 3.42
CA ALA A 56 0.62 5.15 4.76
C ALA A 56 -0.56 5.87 5.43
N THR A 57 -0.65 7.19 5.33
CA THR A 57 -1.73 7.98 5.96
C THR A 57 -3.09 7.57 5.42
N THR A 58 -3.25 7.48 4.09
CA THR A 58 -4.50 7.08 3.45
C THR A 58 -4.91 5.66 3.85
N VAL A 59 -3.95 4.73 3.88
CA VAL A 59 -4.20 3.34 4.28
C VAL A 59 -4.64 3.25 5.74
N MET A 60 -4.02 4.03 6.63
CA MET A 60 -4.42 4.09 8.04
C MET A 60 -5.82 4.68 8.21
N THR A 61 -6.17 5.74 7.46
CA THR A 61 -7.54 6.30 7.47
C THR A 61 -8.57 5.24 7.07
N LEU A 62 -8.32 4.52 5.96
CA LEU A 62 -9.20 3.44 5.49
C LEU A 62 -9.28 2.27 6.48
N HIS A 63 -8.20 2.01 7.23
CA HIS A 63 -8.21 1.00 8.27
C HIS A 63 -9.14 1.41 9.42
N LEU A 64 -9.04 2.66 9.87
CA LEU A 64 -9.84 3.20 10.96
C LEU A 64 -11.33 3.33 10.61
N ASP A 65 -11.65 3.69 9.36
CA ASP A 65 -13.05 3.78 8.90
C ASP A 65 -13.66 2.43 8.46
N GLY A 66 -12.84 1.37 8.46
CA GLY A 66 -13.25 0.00 8.08
C GLY A 66 -13.31 -0.29 6.58
N SER A 67 -13.16 0.73 5.72
CA SER A 67 -13.22 0.57 4.26
C SER A 67 -12.07 -0.24 3.70
N LEU A 68 -10.92 -0.30 4.39
CA LEU A 68 -9.77 -1.11 3.95
C LEU A 68 -10.15 -2.59 3.81
N LYS A 69 -10.90 -3.14 4.78
CA LYS A 69 -11.36 -4.54 4.71
C LYS A 69 -12.27 -4.76 3.52
N ARG A 70 -13.19 -3.82 3.23
CA ARG A 70 -14.06 -3.89 2.05
C ARG A 70 -13.26 -3.94 0.75
N LEU A 71 -12.28 -3.04 0.59
CA LEU A 71 -11.41 -2.99 -0.59
C LEU A 71 -10.63 -4.30 -0.77
N LEU A 72 -10.16 -4.90 0.32
CA LEU A 72 -9.42 -6.17 0.27
C LEU A 72 -10.31 -7.35 -0.15
N LYS A 73 -11.56 -7.39 0.32
CA LYS A 73 -12.54 -8.39 -0.13
C LYS A 73 -12.88 -8.23 -1.61
N GLU A 74 -13.14 -7.00 -2.05
CA GLU A 74 -13.43 -6.69 -3.46
C GLU A 74 -12.27 -7.07 -4.40
N ALA A 75 -11.03 -6.94 -3.92
CA ALA A 75 -9.83 -7.37 -4.65
C ALA A 75 -9.54 -8.88 -4.55
N GLY A 76 -10.36 -9.66 -3.84
CA GLY A 76 -10.13 -11.09 -3.62
C GLY A 76 -8.92 -11.42 -2.73
N ALA A 77 -8.39 -10.42 -2.02
CA ALA A 77 -7.24 -10.56 -1.14
C ALA A 77 -7.62 -11.07 0.26
N LEU A 78 -8.91 -10.97 0.64
CA LEU A 78 -9.44 -11.40 1.93
C LEU A 78 -10.74 -12.18 1.73
N TRP A 79 -10.86 -13.36 2.36
CA TRP A 79 -11.92 -14.34 2.10
C TRP A 79 -12.97 -14.52 3.24
N LEU A 80 -12.96 -13.66 4.25
CA LEU A 80 -13.92 -13.65 5.37
C LEU A 80 -14.68 -12.32 5.41
#